data_AF-A0A060YCL8-F1
#
_entry.id   AF-A0A060YCL8-F1
#
_cell.length_a   1.000
_cell.length_b   1.000
_cell.length_c   1.000
_cell.angle_alpha   90.00
_cell.angle_beta   90.00
_cell.angle_gamma   90.00
#
_symmetry.space_group_name_H-M   'P 1'
#
loop_
_entity.id
_entity.type
_entity.pdbx_description
1 polymer ?
#
loop_
_entity_poly.entity_id
_entity_poly.type
_entity_poly.pdbx_seq_one_letter_code
_entity_poly.pdbx_strand_id
1 'polypeptide(L)'
;MLIDYMTLFSCSVYQSAVTPRVSGEYGHRDRSGSRAGMATSRVSFSQYRLEAEIDRYRAECQWDKIPPIVEQLVAARFHEDDDYGTLLLAEALLEECLQDNLSLLRNATPLTDINQPKLSRSKGYLNSILSRGRLVPRHLNEALLLMAKIHYVQGCYHDAQGMCARVGIDELTGDEQPLYHLRLLAEAFVIKGTNPFIGRYWVIWNMENT
;
A
#
# COMPACT_ATOMS: atom_id res chain seq x y z
N MET A 1 1.10 2.30 23.47
CA MET A 1 1.34 3.65 22.91
C MET A 1 1.16 3.75 21.39
N LEU A 2 1.05 2.65 20.63
CA LEU A 2 0.55 2.64 19.25
C LEU A 2 -0.98 2.86 19.13
N ILE A 3 -1.70 2.83 20.26
CA ILE A 3 -3.16 2.95 20.32
C ILE A 3 -3.62 4.41 20.40
N ASP A 4 -2.83 5.36 20.89
CA ASP A 4 -3.33 6.72 21.16
C ASP A 4 -3.36 7.68 19.95
N TYR A 5 -2.51 7.47 18.93
CA TYR A 5 -2.51 8.35 17.75
C TYR A 5 -3.56 7.98 16.69
N MET A 6 -3.97 6.70 16.63
CA MET A 6 -5.17 6.32 15.88
C MET A 6 -6.44 6.92 16.51
N THR A 7 -6.47 7.12 17.83
CA THR A 7 -7.57 7.80 18.54
C THR A 7 -7.61 9.31 18.24
N LEU A 8 -6.46 9.98 18.07
CA LEU A 8 -6.41 11.41 17.72
C LEU A 8 -6.73 11.68 16.24
N PHE A 9 -6.34 10.79 15.32
CA PHE A 9 -6.68 10.95 13.90
C PHE A 9 -8.12 10.51 13.59
N SER A 10 -8.65 9.51 14.31
CA SER A 10 -10.08 9.16 14.26
C SER A 10 -10.96 10.28 14.85
N CYS A 11 -10.55 10.95 15.94
CA CYS A 11 -11.29 12.09 16.48
C CYS A 11 -11.35 13.31 15.55
N SER A 12 -10.28 13.65 14.81
CA SER A 12 -10.27 14.83 13.94
C SER A 12 -11.11 14.65 12.66
N VAL A 13 -11.11 13.43 12.09
CA VAL A 13 -11.84 13.14 10.83
C VAL A 13 -13.33 12.91 11.09
N TYR A 14 -13.72 12.27 12.21
CA TYR A 14 -15.15 12.07 12.53
C TYR A 14 -15.87 13.34 13.03
N GLN A 15 -15.15 14.35 13.50
CA GLN A 15 -15.78 15.55 14.07
C GLN A 15 -16.10 16.64 13.03
N SER A 16 -15.60 16.50 11.80
CA SER A 16 -15.88 17.44 10.69
C SER A 16 -17.03 17.01 9.76
N ALA A 17 -17.61 15.82 9.97
CA ALA A 17 -18.68 15.27 9.12
C ALA A 17 -20.06 15.16 9.80
N VAL A 18 -20.29 15.86 10.93
CA VAL A 18 -21.64 15.95 11.52
C VAL A 18 -22.39 17.11 10.87
N THR A 19 -23.14 16.79 9.81
CA THR A 19 -24.43 17.46 9.57
C THR A 19 -25.50 16.39 9.39
N PRO A 20 -26.55 16.35 10.22
CA PRO A 20 -27.60 15.37 10.07
C PRO A 20 -28.56 15.82 8.96
N ARG A 21 -28.75 14.97 7.95
CA ARG A 21 -29.96 15.00 7.12
C ARG A 21 -30.67 13.66 7.21
N VAL A 22 -31.97 13.79 7.39
CA VAL A 22 -32.96 12.82 7.87
C VAL A 22 -33.65 12.09 6.69
N SER A 23 -34.03 10.84 6.94
CA SER A 23 -35.15 10.05 6.36
C SER A 23 -35.10 9.47 4.93
N GLY A 24 -35.60 8.22 4.84
CA GLY A 24 -36.21 7.62 3.64
C GLY A 24 -35.83 6.16 3.44
N GLU A 25 -36.35 5.22 4.25
CA GLU A 25 -37.44 4.28 3.91
C GLU A 25 -37.02 2.96 3.23
N TYR A 26 -37.43 1.87 3.88
CA TYR A 26 -37.28 0.47 3.46
C TYR A 26 -38.18 0.13 2.28
N GLY A 27 -37.64 -0.61 1.30
CA GLY A 27 -38.42 -1.15 0.18
C GLY A 27 -37.94 -2.54 -0.23
N HIS A 28 -38.63 -3.56 0.28
CA HIS A 28 -38.55 -4.96 -0.15
C HIS A 28 -38.93 -5.08 -1.64
N ARG A 29 -38.16 -5.84 -2.44
CA ARG A 29 -38.68 -6.46 -3.68
C ARG A 29 -37.90 -7.71 -4.05
N ASP A 30 -38.53 -8.84 -3.83
CA ASP A 30 -38.21 -10.13 -4.42
C ASP A 30 -38.48 -10.11 -5.93
N ARG A 31 -37.53 -10.60 -6.74
CA ARG A 31 -37.85 -11.31 -7.99
C ARG A 31 -36.70 -12.18 -8.51
N SER A 32 -36.84 -13.47 -8.23
CA SER A 32 -36.55 -14.63 -9.08
C SER A 32 -35.62 -14.49 -10.30
N GLY A 33 -34.60 -15.35 -10.33
CA GLY A 33 -34.27 -16.14 -11.51
C GLY A 33 -32.98 -15.77 -12.24
N SER A 34 -31.86 -16.39 -11.86
CA SER A 34 -31.01 -17.16 -12.77
C SER A 34 -29.86 -17.79 -12.00
N ARG A 35 -29.94 -19.12 -11.89
CA ARG A 35 -28.92 -19.99 -11.31
C ARG A 35 -27.77 -20.12 -12.32
N ALA A 36 -26.90 -19.13 -12.38
CA ALA A 36 -25.55 -19.32 -12.88
C ALA A 36 -24.71 -19.71 -11.67
N GLY A 37 -24.21 -20.94 -11.65
CA GLY A 37 -23.27 -21.40 -10.64
C GLY A 37 -22.05 -20.50 -10.66
N MET A 38 -22.01 -19.54 -9.74
CA MET A 38 -20.84 -18.74 -9.46
C MET A 38 -19.83 -19.72 -8.86
N ALA A 39 -18.94 -20.24 -9.71
CA ALA A 39 -17.73 -20.87 -9.24
C ALA A 39 -16.94 -19.77 -8.54
N THR A 40 -17.23 -19.55 -7.26
CA THR A 40 -16.29 -18.89 -6.37
C THR A 40 -15.05 -19.76 -6.44
N SER A 41 -14.02 -19.30 -7.15
CA SER A 41 -12.69 -19.91 -7.10
C SER A 41 -12.38 -20.10 -5.64
N ARG A 42 -12.46 -21.35 -5.15
CA ARG A 42 -12.20 -21.65 -3.75
C ARG A 42 -10.71 -21.42 -3.58
N VAL A 43 -10.35 -20.25 -3.05
CA VAL A 43 -9.00 -19.95 -2.59
C VAL A 43 -8.57 -21.14 -1.74
N SER A 44 -7.48 -21.80 -2.12
CA SER A 44 -7.06 -23.00 -1.42
C SER A 44 -6.74 -22.61 0.04
N PHE A 45 -7.01 -23.48 1.00
CA PHE A 45 -6.68 -23.21 2.41
C PHE A 45 -5.19 -22.85 2.58
N SER A 46 -4.32 -23.45 1.76
CA SER A 46 -2.89 -23.13 1.69
C SER A 46 -2.62 -21.71 1.16
N GLN A 47 -3.35 -21.26 0.13
CA GLN A 47 -3.25 -19.90 -0.39
C GLN A 47 -3.68 -18.86 0.65
N TYR A 48 -4.84 -19.07 1.28
CA TYR A 48 -5.34 -18.17 2.32
C TYR A 48 -4.34 -18.03 3.48
N ARG A 49 -3.71 -19.13 3.88
CA ARG A 49 -2.68 -19.11 4.93
C ARG A 49 -1.44 -18.31 4.54
N LEU A 50 -0.95 -18.46 3.30
CA LEU A 50 0.19 -17.68 2.81
C LEU A 50 -0.15 -16.19 2.71
N GLU A 51 -1.32 -15.84 2.18
CA GLU A 51 -1.78 -14.44 2.07
C GLU A 51 -1.92 -13.78 3.45
N ALA A 52 -2.51 -14.47 4.43
CA ALA A 52 -2.61 -13.96 5.80
C ALA A 52 -1.23 -13.75 6.46
N GLU A 53 -0.26 -14.60 6.15
CA GLU A 53 1.11 -14.47 6.66
C GLU A 53 1.87 -13.32 6.00
N ILE A 54 1.68 -13.11 4.69
CA ILE A 54 2.16 -11.92 3.96
C ILE A 54 1.58 -10.65 4.58
N ASP A 55 0.27 -10.59 4.78
CA ASP A 55 -0.41 -9.43 5.35
C ASP A 55 0.12 -9.11 6.76
N ARG A 56 0.36 -10.15 7.58
CA ARG A 56 0.99 -10.00 8.90
C ARG A 56 2.40 -9.44 8.79
N TYR A 57 3.25 -9.97 7.91
CA TYR A 57 4.62 -9.47 7.75
C TYR A 57 4.68 -8.02 7.24
N ARG A 58 3.79 -7.63 6.32
CA ARG A 58 3.66 -6.23 5.86
C ARG A 58 3.13 -5.31 6.96
N ALA A 59 2.20 -5.78 7.80
CA ALA A 59 1.65 -5.03 8.92
C ALA A 59 2.68 -4.82 10.05
N GLU A 60 3.46 -5.85 10.36
CA GLU A 60 4.52 -5.83 11.37
C GLU A 60 5.86 -5.29 10.84
N CYS A 61 5.92 -4.88 9.56
CA CYS A 61 7.12 -4.36 8.90
C CYS A 61 8.33 -5.32 8.93
N GLN A 62 8.08 -6.64 8.87
CA GLN A 62 9.09 -7.70 8.85
C GLN A 62 9.54 -8.01 7.41
N TRP A 63 10.25 -7.06 6.81
CA TRP A 63 10.63 -7.09 5.39
C TRP A 63 11.60 -8.23 5.05
N ASP A 64 12.41 -8.68 6.01
CA ASP A 64 13.34 -9.81 5.88
C ASP A 64 12.64 -11.14 5.59
N LYS A 65 11.37 -11.28 6.02
CA LYS A 65 10.56 -12.48 5.82
C LYS A 65 9.78 -12.49 4.51
N ILE A 66 9.74 -11.36 3.80
CA ILE A 66 8.99 -11.24 2.54
C ILE A 66 9.62 -12.05 1.40
N PRO A 67 10.95 -12.05 1.15
CA PRO A 67 11.51 -12.84 0.07
C PRO A 67 11.26 -14.37 0.22
N PRO A 68 11.48 -14.98 1.40
CA PRO A 68 11.20 -16.41 1.59
C PRO A 68 9.72 -16.80 1.43
N ILE A 69 8.77 -15.94 1.82
CA ILE A 69 7.34 -16.23 1.65
C ILE A 69 6.90 -16.04 0.18
N VAL A 70 7.50 -15.10 -0.55
CA VAL A 70 7.28 -14.93 -1.99
C VAL A 70 7.78 -16.16 -2.77
N GLU A 71 8.92 -16.74 -2.41
CA GLU A 71 9.40 -17.98 -3.03
C GLU A 71 8.38 -19.13 -2.86
N GLN A 72 7.76 -19.24 -1.68
CA GLN A 72 6.70 -20.21 -1.42
C GLN A 72 5.44 -19.94 -2.24
N LEU A 73 5.06 -18.66 -2.40
CA LEU A 73 3.92 -18.24 -3.21
C LEU A 73 4.10 -18.62 -4.69
N VAL A 74 5.28 -18.33 -5.26
CA VAL A 74 5.64 -18.67 -6.64
C VAL A 74 5.69 -20.18 -6.83
N ALA A 75 6.29 -20.92 -5.89
CA ALA A 75 6.35 -22.39 -5.93
C ALA A 75 4.95 -23.02 -5.93
N ALA A 76 4.00 -22.41 -5.21
CA ALA A 76 2.62 -22.88 -5.13
C ALA A 76 1.76 -22.49 -6.33
N ARG A 77 2.24 -21.60 -7.23
CA ARG A 77 1.56 -21.16 -8.46
C ARG A 77 0.13 -20.66 -8.25
N PHE A 78 -0.09 -19.92 -7.15
CA PHE A 78 -1.42 -19.38 -6.84
C PHE A 78 -1.83 -18.20 -7.73
N HIS A 79 -0.88 -17.50 -8.33
CA HIS A 79 -1.12 -16.43 -9.30
C HIS A 79 -0.61 -16.86 -10.67
N GLU A 80 -1.40 -16.63 -11.72
CA GLU A 80 -1.03 -16.95 -13.11
C GLU A 80 0.14 -16.08 -13.61
N ASP A 81 0.29 -14.88 -13.03
CA ASP A 81 1.42 -13.97 -13.26
C ASP A 81 2.18 -13.72 -11.95
N ASP A 82 3.51 -13.83 -11.99
CA ASP A 82 4.42 -13.61 -10.84
C ASP A 82 4.54 -12.12 -10.42
N ASP A 83 3.66 -11.25 -10.92
CA ASP A 83 3.71 -9.80 -10.69
C ASP A 83 3.36 -9.43 -9.25
N TYR A 84 2.51 -10.22 -8.59
CA TYR A 84 2.20 -9.99 -7.18
C TYR A 84 3.41 -10.29 -6.28
N GLY A 85 4.11 -11.40 -6.51
CA GLY A 85 5.38 -11.68 -5.83
C GLY A 85 6.42 -10.60 -6.11
N THR A 86 6.51 -10.14 -7.35
CA THR A 86 7.42 -9.06 -7.75
C THR A 86 7.09 -7.73 -7.05
N LEU A 87 5.80 -7.42 -6.84
CA LEU A 87 5.34 -6.25 -6.08
C LEU A 87 5.82 -6.30 -4.64
N LEU A 88 5.64 -7.44 -3.98
CA LEU A 88 6.05 -7.65 -2.59
C LEU A 88 7.57 -7.53 -2.41
N LEU A 89 8.34 -8.07 -3.36
CA LEU A 89 9.80 -7.90 -3.36
C LEU A 89 10.22 -6.44 -3.56
N ALA A 90 9.51 -5.71 -4.43
CA ALA A 90 9.78 -4.29 -4.65
C ALA A 90 9.51 -3.46 -3.40
N GLU A 91 8.40 -3.75 -2.69
CA GLU A 91 8.06 -3.11 -1.43
C GLU A 91 9.11 -3.39 -0.35
N ALA A 92 9.47 -4.66 -0.13
CA ALA A 92 10.46 -5.03 0.87
C ALA A 92 11.81 -4.34 0.64
N LEU A 93 12.30 -4.34 -0.61
CA LEU A 93 13.53 -3.63 -0.97
C LEU A 93 13.46 -2.13 -0.74
N LEU A 94 12.30 -1.52 -1.02
CA LEU A 94 12.08 -0.10 -0.79
C LEU A 94 12.14 0.19 0.71
N GLU A 95 11.35 -0.51 1.52
CA GLU A 95 11.23 -0.24 2.95
C GLU A 95 12.55 -0.51 3.69
N GLU A 96 13.27 -1.59 3.34
CA GLU A 96 14.63 -1.80 3.84
C GLU A 96 15.58 -0.66 3.46
N CYS A 97 15.51 -0.17 2.22
CA CYS A 97 16.34 0.95 1.78
C CYS A 97 16.06 2.21 2.59
N LEU A 98 14.81 2.46 2.95
CA LEU A 98 14.44 3.62 3.76
C LEU A 98 14.92 3.47 5.21
N GLN A 99 14.80 2.27 5.79
CA GLN A 99 15.33 1.94 7.12
C GLN A 99 16.86 2.08 7.18
N ASP A 100 17.58 1.65 6.15
CA ASP A 100 19.04 1.78 6.08
C ASP A 100 19.50 3.25 5.98
N ASN A 101 18.63 4.15 5.48
CA ASN A 101 18.97 5.53 5.15
C ASN A 101 18.21 6.59 5.97
N LEU A 102 17.67 6.21 7.13
CA LEU A 102 16.87 7.09 7.99
C LEU A 102 17.55 8.42 8.32
N SER A 103 18.85 8.39 8.59
CA SER A 103 19.62 9.59 8.91
C SER A 103 19.65 10.60 7.77
N LEU A 104 19.71 10.14 6.52
CA LEU A 104 19.67 10.98 5.32
C LEU A 104 18.29 11.56 5.10
N LEU A 105 17.25 10.73 5.22
CA LEU A 105 15.86 11.17 5.12
C LEU A 105 15.52 12.20 6.20
N ARG A 106 16.07 12.05 7.41
CA ARG A 106 15.92 13.02 8.51
C ARG A 106 16.53 14.38 8.19
N ASN A 107 17.65 14.38 7.49
CA ASN A 107 18.30 15.59 7.02
C ASN A 107 17.71 16.10 5.69
N ALA A 108 16.63 15.47 5.22
CA ALA A 108 15.97 15.73 3.95
C ALA A 108 16.92 15.66 2.74
N THR A 109 17.92 14.80 2.83
CA THR A 109 18.83 14.48 1.72
C THR A 109 18.15 13.48 0.80
N PRO A 110 17.92 13.82 -0.48
CA PRO A 110 17.33 12.90 -1.43
C PRO A 110 18.18 11.66 -1.66
N LEU A 111 17.53 10.51 -1.83
CA LEU A 111 18.18 9.25 -2.20
C LEU A 111 18.32 9.17 -3.72
N THR A 112 19.48 8.74 -4.22
CA THR A 112 19.73 8.60 -5.66
C THR A 112 19.93 7.13 -6.03
N ASP A 113 19.48 6.75 -7.23
CA ASP A 113 19.58 5.37 -7.75
C ASP A 113 21.04 4.87 -7.80
N ILE A 114 22.01 5.78 -7.95
CA ILE A 114 23.45 5.48 -8.04
C ILE A 114 24.02 4.99 -6.70
N ASN A 115 23.57 5.60 -5.59
CA ASN A 115 24.11 5.31 -4.27
C ASN A 115 23.30 4.25 -3.53
N GLN A 116 22.09 3.94 -4.00
CA GLN A 116 21.13 3.09 -3.32
C GLN A 116 20.69 1.92 -4.24
N PRO A 117 21.43 0.80 -4.26
CA PRO A 117 21.12 -0.32 -5.15
C PRO A 117 19.77 -0.97 -4.85
N LYS A 118 19.33 -0.99 -3.57
CA LYS A 118 18.00 -1.48 -3.17
C LYS A 118 16.88 -0.62 -3.78
N LEU A 119 17.03 0.70 -3.75
CA LEU A 119 16.09 1.65 -4.36
C LEU A 119 16.02 1.45 -5.89
N SER A 120 17.17 1.38 -6.56
CA SER A 120 17.25 1.16 -8.00
C SER A 120 16.58 -0.16 -8.43
N ARG A 121 16.83 -1.24 -7.67
CA ARG A 121 16.20 -2.55 -7.92
C ARG A 121 14.69 -2.53 -7.69
N SER A 122 14.23 -1.92 -6.60
CA SER A 122 12.80 -1.74 -6.32
C SER A 122 12.10 -0.96 -7.45
N LYS A 123 12.68 0.17 -7.87
CA LYS A 123 12.19 0.97 -9.00
C LYS A 123 12.14 0.16 -10.31
N GLY A 124 13.14 -0.68 -10.56
CA GLY A 124 13.17 -1.60 -11.71
C GLY A 124 12.00 -2.60 -11.70
N TYR A 125 11.72 -3.20 -10.55
CA TYR A 125 10.57 -4.10 -10.38
C TYR A 125 9.24 -3.38 -10.62
N LEU A 126 9.03 -2.23 -9.99
CA LEU A 126 7.80 -1.46 -10.16
C LEU A 126 7.60 -0.99 -11.61
N ASN A 127 8.65 -0.54 -12.30
CA ASN A 127 8.56 -0.19 -13.73
C ASN A 127 8.14 -1.39 -14.59
N SER A 128 8.69 -2.57 -14.31
CA SER A 128 8.33 -3.80 -15.02
C SER A 128 6.86 -4.18 -14.78
N ILE A 129 6.37 -4.08 -13.54
CA ILE A 129 4.98 -4.38 -13.20
C ILE A 129 4.02 -3.36 -13.83
N LEU A 130 4.29 -2.07 -13.67
CA LEU A 130 3.42 -0.99 -14.16
C LEU A 130 3.36 -0.94 -15.69
N SER A 131 4.43 -1.31 -16.39
CA SER A 131 4.44 -1.40 -17.85
C SER A 131 3.65 -2.60 -18.38
N ARG A 132 3.62 -3.72 -17.63
CA ARG A 132 2.85 -4.91 -17.99
C ARG A 132 1.37 -4.78 -17.64
N GLY A 133 1.04 -4.11 -16.52
CA GLY A 133 -0.34 -3.80 -16.14
C GLY A 133 -1.24 -5.01 -15.88
N ARG A 134 -0.66 -6.17 -15.50
CA ARG A 134 -1.40 -7.43 -15.30
C ARG A 134 -1.94 -7.62 -13.89
N LEU A 135 -1.55 -6.75 -12.96
CA LEU A 135 -2.03 -6.79 -11.58
C LEU A 135 -3.52 -6.46 -11.50
N VAL A 136 -4.20 -7.12 -10.55
CA VAL A 136 -5.54 -6.73 -10.11
C VAL A 136 -5.52 -5.25 -9.66
N PRO A 137 -6.58 -4.46 -9.93
CA PRO A 137 -6.59 -3.01 -9.68
C PRO A 137 -6.09 -2.58 -8.30
N ARG A 138 -6.45 -3.30 -7.24
CA ARG A 138 -5.95 -3.06 -5.88
C ARG A 138 -4.43 -3.09 -5.79
N HIS A 139 -3.79 -4.14 -6.28
CA HIS A 139 -2.33 -4.28 -6.27
C HIS A 139 -1.65 -3.30 -7.23
N LEU A 140 -2.33 -2.93 -8.32
CA LEU A 140 -1.84 -1.89 -9.23
C LEU A 140 -1.82 -0.51 -8.53
N ASN A 141 -2.85 -0.19 -7.75
CA ASN A 141 -2.89 1.02 -6.93
C ASN A 141 -1.75 1.01 -5.90
N GLU A 142 -1.50 -0.13 -5.24
CA GLU A 142 -0.35 -0.28 -4.32
C GLU A 142 0.98 -0.02 -5.05
N ALA A 143 1.17 -0.59 -6.23
CA ALA A 143 2.37 -0.37 -7.05
C ALA A 143 2.57 1.12 -7.40
N LEU A 144 1.49 1.84 -7.71
CA LEU A 144 1.52 3.28 -7.97
C LEU A 144 1.91 4.08 -6.72
N LEU A 145 1.38 3.72 -5.55
CA LEU A 145 1.73 4.37 -4.28
C LEU A 145 3.18 4.11 -3.88
N LEU A 146 3.69 2.91 -4.09
CA LEU A 146 5.11 2.59 -3.88
C LEU A 146 6.01 3.37 -4.85
N MET A 147 5.61 3.50 -6.12
CA MET A 147 6.33 4.33 -7.09
C MET A 147 6.30 5.81 -6.68
N ALA A 148 5.17 6.30 -6.17
CA ALA A 148 5.08 7.65 -5.61
C ALA A 148 6.05 7.85 -4.45
N LYS A 149 6.14 6.88 -3.53
CA LYS A 149 7.08 6.88 -2.41
C LYS A 149 8.53 6.95 -2.91
N ILE A 150 8.91 6.16 -3.93
CA ILE A 150 10.24 6.23 -4.56
C ILE A 150 10.53 7.64 -5.08
N HIS A 151 9.62 8.22 -5.87
CA HIS A 151 9.82 9.58 -6.40
C HIS A 151 9.93 10.63 -5.28
N TYR A 152 9.16 10.48 -4.21
CA TYR A 152 9.20 11.38 -3.07
C TYR A 152 10.57 11.37 -2.37
N VAL A 153 11.14 10.19 -2.11
CA VAL A 153 12.45 10.06 -1.45
C VAL A 153 13.61 10.44 -2.38
N GLN A 154 13.39 10.40 -3.70
CA GLN A 154 14.31 10.95 -4.71
C GLN A 154 14.23 12.48 -4.82
N GLY A 155 13.29 13.13 -4.12
CA GLY A 155 13.05 14.57 -4.21
C GLY A 155 12.25 15.00 -5.46
N CYS A 156 11.78 14.04 -6.25
CA CYS A 156 10.93 14.25 -7.43
C CYS A 156 9.45 14.40 -7.01
N TYR A 157 9.14 15.45 -6.24
CA TYR A 157 7.82 15.62 -5.62
C TYR A 157 6.66 15.72 -6.62
N HIS A 158 6.89 16.37 -7.77
CA HIS A 158 5.86 16.49 -8.81
C HIS A 158 5.51 15.12 -9.41
N ASP A 159 6.51 14.29 -9.70
CA ASP A 159 6.28 12.95 -10.22
C ASP A 159 5.59 12.06 -9.18
N ALA A 160 5.96 12.20 -7.90
CA ALA A 160 5.30 11.52 -6.79
C ALA A 160 3.81 11.86 -6.71
N GLN A 161 3.47 13.15 -6.76
CA GLN A 161 2.09 13.61 -6.78
C GLN A 161 1.33 13.11 -8.02
N GLY A 162 1.99 13.11 -9.18
CA GLY A 162 1.44 12.56 -10.42
C GLY A 162 1.09 11.08 -10.30
N MET A 163 1.91 10.28 -9.61
CA MET A 163 1.60 8.87 -9.32
C MET A 163 0.41 8.74 -8.37
N CYS A 164 0.35 9.51 -7.28
CA CYS A 164 -0.79 9.51 -6.36
C CYS A 164 -2.11 9.96 -7.03
N ALA A 165 -2.05 10.86 -8.01
CA ALA A 165 -3.24 11.32 -8.75
C ALA A 165 -3.86 10.23 -9.64
N ARG A 166 -3.08 9.21 -10.02
CA ARG A 166 -3.55 8.08 -10.85
C ARG A 166 -4.29 7.02 -10.02
N VAL A 167 -4.18 7.08 -8.70
CA VAL A 167 -4.77 6.10 -7.79
C VAL A 167 -6.24 6.46 -7.54
N GLY A 168 -7.15 5.54 -7.84
CA GLY A 168 -8.57 5.69 -7.56
C GLY A 168 -8.83 5.60 -6.06
N ILE A 169 -9.02 6.74 -5.40
CA ILE A 169 -9.23 6.81 -3.93
C ILE A 169 -10.50 6.06 -3.52
N ASP A 170 -11.51 6.02 -4.38
CA ASP A 170 -12.80 5.36 -4.15
C ASP A 170 -12.69 3.82 -4.04
N GLU A 171 -11.62 3.21 -4.56
CA GLU A 171 -11.38 1.76 -4.48
C GLU A 171 -10.64 1.33 -3.21
N LEU A 172 -10.19 2.28 -2.39
CA LEU A 172 -9.30 2.05 -1.24
C LEU A 172 -10.01 2.15 0.12
N THR A 173 -11.28 2.56 0.13
CA THR A 173 -12.10 2.75 1.34
C THR A 173 -13.12 1.62 1.54
N GLY A 174 -12.78 0.39 1.18
CA GLY A 174 -13.61 -0.78 1.50
C GLY A 174 -13.55 -1.11 3.01
N ASP A 175 -14.64 -1.63 3.56
CA ASP A 175 -14.69 -2.10 4.96
C ASP A 175 -13.63 -3.19 5.22
N GLU A 176 -12.98 -3.12 6.39
CA GLU A 176 -11.93 -4.05 6.88
C GLU A 176 -10.66 -4.17 6.03
N GLN A 177 -9.89 -3.08 5.89
CA GLN A 177 -8.55 -3.13 5.27
C GLN A 177 -7.46 -3.64 6.24
N PRO A 178 -6.47 -4.42 5.76
CA PRO A 178 -5.31 -4.80 6.56
C PRO A 178 -4.48 -3.56 6.93
N LEU A 179 -3.79 -3.62 8.07
CA LEU A 179 -3.09 -2.47 8.66
C LEU A 179 -2.06 -1.83 7.73
N TYR A 180 -1.32 -2.63 6.95
CA TYR A 180 -0.33 -2.10 6.00
C TYR A 180 -0.98 -1.19 4.94
N HIS A 181 -2.22 -1.49 4.55
CA HIS A 181 -2.92 -0.74 3.51
C HIS A 181 -3.31 0.64 4.03
N LEU A 182 -3.81 0.71 5.27
CA LEU A 182 -4.07 1.98 5.94
C LEU A 182 -2.80 2.83 6.10
N ARG A 183 -1.65 2.21 6.40
CA ARG A 183 -0.34 2.89 6.45
C ARG A 183 0.04 3.46 5.08
N LEU A 184 -0.07 2.67 4.02
CA LEU A 184 0.24 3.10 2.66
C LEU A 184 -0.65 4.26 2.20
N LEU A 185 -1.94 4.23 2.56
CA LEU A 185 -2.87 5.33 2.28
C LEU A 185 -2.51 6.60 3.04
N ALA A 186 -2.21 6.50 4.33
CA ALA A 186 -1.78 7.64 5.13
C ALA A 186 -0.54 8.30 4.53
N GLU A 187 0.46 7.50 4.13
CA GLU A 187 1.66 7.96 3.43
C GLU A 187 1.32 8.63 2.08
N ALA A 188 0.41 8.06 1.31
CA ALA A 188 -0.05 8.63 0.05
C ALA A 188 -0.72 10.00 0.23
N PHE A 189 -1.56 10.15 1.26
CA PHE A 189 -2.17 11.43 1.61
C PHE A 189 -1.12 12.47 2.00
N VAL A 190 -0.07 12.05 2.70
CA VAL A 190 1.08 12.92 2.99
C VAL A 190 1.76 13.32 1.68
N ILE A 191 2.12 12.39 0.79
CA ILE A 191 2.76 12.72 -0.50
C ILE A 191 1.89 13.67 -1.34
N LYS A 192 0.58 13.44 -1.39
CA LYS A 192 -0.38 14.27 -2.13
C LYS A 192 -0.58 15.65 -1.51
N GLY A 193 -0.65 15.73 -0.17
CA GLY A 193 -0.95 16.94 0.58
C GLY A 193 0.27 17.78 0.97
N THR A 194 1.49 17.30 0.74
CA THR A 194 2.68 17.96 1.25
C THR A 194 3.19 19.04 0.32
N ASN A 195 3.10 20.27 0.83
CA ASN A 195 4.07 21.32 0.58
C ASN A 195 5.43 20.80 1.12
N PRO A 196 6.55 20.84 0.35
CA PRO A 196 7.81 20.14 0.64
C PRO A 196 8.43 20.31 2.05
N PHE A 197 7.94 21.23 2.87
CA PHE A 197 8.38 21.46 4.25
C PHE A 197 7.65 20.62 5.32
N ILE A 198 6.39 20.23 5.11
CA ILE A 198 5.57 19.54 6.14
C ILE A 198 5.68 18.01 6.04
N GLY A 199 5.84 17.47 4.84
CA GLY A 199 5.92 16.02 4.62
C GLY A 199 7.17 15.36 5.14
N ARG A 200 8.20 16.15 5.40
CA ARG A 200 9.51 15.70 5.85
C ARG A 200 9.43 15.09 7.26
N TYR A 201 8.64 15.67 8.16
CA TYR A 201 8.54 15.21 9.55
C TYR A 201 7.77 13.89 9.72
N TRP A 202 6.85 13.56 8.80
CA TRP A 202 5.98 12.40 8.95
C TRP A 202 6.63 11.08 8.50
N VAL A 203 7.41 11.09 7.41
CA VAL A 203 8.21 9.93 6.98
C VAL A 203 9.22 9.53 8.05
N ILE A 204 9.82 10.51 8.73
CA ILE A 204 10.77 10.30 9.82
C ILE A 204 10.06 9.69 11.05
N TRP A 205 8.87 10.18 11.42
CA TRP A 205 8.14 9.70 12.60
C TRP A 205 7.58 8.27 12.43
N ASN A 206 7.14 7.92 11.22
CA ASN A 206 6.62 6.57 10.94
C ASN A 206 7.72 5.49 11.01
N MET A 207 8.96 5.85 10.70
CA MET A 207 10.10 4.91 10.76
C MET A 207 10.80 4.84 12.13
N GLU A 208 10.56 5.80 13.04
CA GLU A 208 11.05 5.75 14.42
C GLU A 208 10.16 4.89 15.35
N ASN A 209 8.95 4.52 14.92
CA ASN A 209 7.93 3.83 15.75
C ASN A 209 7.46 2.46 15.20
N THR A 210 8.18 1.93 14.21
CA THR A 210 8.14 0.52 13.75
C THR A 210 9.44 -0.16 14.11
#